data_AF-A0A8J7KKI6-F1
#
_entry.id   AF-A0A8J7KKI6-F1
#
_cell.length_a   1.000
_cell.length_b   1.000
_cell.length_c   1.000
_cell.angle_alpha   90.00
_cell.angle_beta   90.00
_cell.angle_gamma   90.00
#
_symmetry.space_group_name_H-M   'P 1'
#
loop_
_entity.id
_entity.type
_entity.pdbx_description
1 polymer ?
#
loop_
_entity_poly.entity_id
_entity_poly.type
_entity_poly.pdbx_seq_one_letter_code
_entity_poly.pdbx_strand_id
1 'polypeptide(L)'
;MDLPRHPNPGMSGPTGHPESDALRVSLAEADRLFADTPTLDAVSGCGMCWSDEELRLLGGDPTLVSEELLGRFALEVPSHWDAEEAPVTWQRLMPRLLRRLAGTPPDAGAMFDFELSHFAGGARFRSWPVERQAVVERCFGAILRVRLLDRFPDANDLFEGIAHATGDVRRLLDFLDAWTGPEADGAVLFLAMRYAEDLVWEDDGQVFFWWYDVDRTVLPAWFASPSVETRLDGYRQDCRNAVLLRECVRLIRAGERPSWFYQGYQAEGPFPVRVLPPTG
;
A
#
# COMPACT_ATOMS: atom_id res chain seq x y z
N MET A 1 -19.16 40.76 -14.07
CA MET A 1 -18.63 40.45 -12.74
C MET A 1 -17.75 39.23 -12.91
N ASP A 2 -16.48 39.48 -13.26
CA ASP A 2 -15.46 38.45 -13.39
C ASP A 2 -14.87 38.18 -12.01
N LEU A 3 -15.02 36.95 -11.53
CA LEU A 3 -14.32 36.50 -10.33
C LEU A 3 -12.83 36.32 -10.67
N PRO A 4 -11.91 36.83 -9.83
CA PRO A 4 -10.49 36.65 -10.07
C PRO A 4 -10.14 35.16 -9.95
N ARG A 5 -9.58 34.60 -11.04
CA ARG A 5 -8.96 33.28 -11.03
C ARG A 5 -7.77 33.32 -10.08
N HIS A 6 -7.87 32.58 -8.97
CA HIS A 6 -6.71 32.30 -8.14
C HIS A 6 -5.65 31.57 -8.99
N PRO A 7 -4.37 31.99 -8.95
CA PRO A 7 -3.32 31.26 -9.62
C PRO A 7 -3.23 29.87 -9.01
N ASN A 8 -3.33 28.86 -9.88
CA ASN A 8 -3.00 27.48 -9.56
C ASN A 8 -1.54 27.50 -9.06
N PRO A 9 -1.22 27.03 -7.84
CA PRO A 9 0.16 26.93 -7.39
C PRO A 9 0.81 25.86 -8.26
N GLY A 10 1.42 26.33 -9.34
CA GLY A 10 2.18 25.49 -10.25
C GLY A 10 3.21 24.71 -9.45
N MET A 11 3.24 23.40 -9.72
CA MET A 11 4.44 22.59 -9.85
C MET A 11 5.71 23.42 -9.67
N SER A 12 6.16 23.50 -8.43
CA SER A 12 7.55 23.85 -8.18
C SER A 12 8.37 22.73 -8.83
N GLY A 13 9.29 23.09 -9.72
CA GLY A 13 10.26 22.15 -10.29
C GLY A 13 11.01 21.39 -9.19
N PRO A 14 11.75 20.33 -9.55
CA PRO A 14 12.24 19.34 -8.60
C PRO A 14 13.33 19.95 -7.71
N THR A 15 12.94 20.59 -6.62
CA THR A 15 13.74 20.57 -5.41
C THR A 15 13.77 19.11 -4.99
N GLY A 16 14.89 18.42 -5.28
CA GLY A 16 15.05 17.01 -4.93
C GLY A 16 14.78 16.84 -3.44
N HIS A 17 13.61 16.32 -3.11
CA HIS A 17 13.26 16.03 -1.73
C HIS A 17 14.25 14.95 -1.25
N PRO A 18 14.78 15.00 -0.03
CA PRO A 18 15.62 13.92 0.51
C PRO A 18 15.00 12.52 0.34
N GLU A 19 13.66 12.43 0.34
CA GLU A 19 12.94 11.18 0.08
C GLU A 19 13.03 10.73 -1.39
N SER A 20 13.08 11.66 -2.35
CA SER A 20 13.34 11.35 -3.76
C SER A 20 14.76 10.82 -3.98
N ASP A 21 15.75 11.32 -3.23
CA ASP A 21 17.12 10.80 -3.25
C ASP A 21 17.22 9.42 -2.59
N ALA A 22 16.58 9.24 -1.43
CA ALA A 22 16.50 7.94 -0.75
C ALA A 22 15.83 6.87 -1.63
N LEU A 23 14.75 7.25 -2.33
CA LEU A 23 14.09 6.42 -3.32
C LEU A 23 15.03 6.03 -4.46
N ARG A 24 15.70 7.00 -5.07
CA ARG A 24 16.65 6.74 -6.17
C ARG A 24 17.78 5.80 -5.74
N VAL A 25 18.34 5.99 -4.54
CA VAL A 25 19.40 5.14 -3.99
C VAL A 25 18.89 3.71 -3.77
N SER A 26 17.70 3.56 -3.18
CA SER A 26 17.12 2.25 -2.90
C SER A 26 16.80 1.47 -4.19
N LEU A 27 16.25 2.15 -5.21
CA LEU A 27 15.99 1.56 -6.53
C LEU A 27 17.28 1.09 -7.21
N ALA A 28 18.35 1.90 -7.16
CA ALA A 28 19.64 1.51 -7.73
C ALA A 28 20.31 0.35 -6.97
N GLU A 29 20.06 0.23 -5.68
CA GLU A 29 20.49 -0.94 -4.90
C GLU A 29 19.71 -2.20 -5.29
N ALA A 30 18.39 -2.08 -5.49
CA ALA A 30 17.57 -3.19 -5.97
C ALA A 30 18.07 -3.70 -7.34
N ASP A 31 18.41 -2.82 -8.28
CA ASP A 31 18.99 -3.29 -9.55
C ASP A 31 20.23 -4.15 -9.37
N ARG A 32 21.15 -3.71 -8.50
CA ARG A 32 22.40 -4.42 -8.27
C ARG A 32 22.17 -5.78 -7.60
N LEU A 33 21.28 -5.84 -6.62
CA LEU A 33 21.03 -7.07 -5.84
C LEU A 33 20.21 -8.13 -6.59
N PHE A 34 19.48 -7.72 -7.62
CA PHE A 34 18.66 -8.63 -8.44
C PHE A 34 19.27 -8.93 -9.81
N ALA A 35 20.37 -8.27 -10.19
CA ALA A 35 21.05 -8.44 -11.49
C ALA A 35 21.51 -9.88 -11.77
N ASP A 36 21.75 -10.68 -10.73
CA ASP A 36 22.18 -12.08 -10.82
C ASP A 36 21.01 -13.08 -10.69
N THR A 37 19.75 -12.62 -10.75
CA THR A 37 18.60 -13.52 -10.74
C THR A 37 18.57 -14.38 -12.00
N PRO A 38 18.45 -15.72 -11.90
CA PRO A 38 18.44 -16.59 -13.07
C PRO A 38 17.34 -16.26 -14.09
N THR A 39 17.67 -16.39 -15.37
CA THR A 39 16.69 -16.40 -16.47
C THR A 39 15.99 -17.74 -16.55
N LEU A 40 14.77 -17.73 -17.06
CA LEU A 40 14.03 -18.93 -17.44
C LEU A 40 13.84 -18.90 -18.97
N ASP A 41 13.97 -20.02 -19.67
CA ASP A 41 13.73 -20.02 -21.12
C ASP A 41 12.27 -19.63 -21.45
N ALA A 42 11.35 -20.03 -20.58
CA ALA A 42 9.97 -19.57 -20.50
C ALA A 42 9.46 -19.78 -19.06
N VAL A 43 8.41 -19.05 -18.67
CA VAL A 43 7.65 -19.34 -17.44
C VAL A 43 6.45 -20.21 -17.78
N SER A 44 6.14 -21.17 -16.93
CA SER A 44 4.94 -21.98 -16.98
C SER A 44 3.79 -21.22 -16.33
N GLY A 45 2.71 -21.03 -17.07
CA GLY A 45 1.51 -20.36 -16.60
C GLY A 45 0.24 -20.91 -17.25
N CYS A 46 -0.90 -20.35 -16.89
CA CYS A 46 -2.19 -20.74 -17.45
C CYS A 46 -2.23 -20.49 -18.97
N GLY A 47 -2.23 -21.56 -19.77
CA GLY A 47 -2.28 -21.48 -21.24
C GLY A 47 -3.59 -20.92 -21.83
N MET A 48 -4.59 -20.61 -20.99
CA MET A 48 -5.80 -19.89 -21.39
C MET A 48 -5.68 -18.37 -21.20
N CYS A 49 -4.79 -17.93 -20.29
CA CYS A 49 -4.61 -16.52 -19.92
C CYS A 49 -3.38 -15.89 -20.58
N TRP A 50 -2.43 -16.74 -21.00
CA TRP A 50 -1.10 -16.33 -21.47
C TRP A 50 -0.76 -17.01 -22.78
N SER A 51 -0.24 -16.24 -23.73
CA SER A 51 0.37 -16.79 -24.95
C SER A 51 1.78 -17.30 -24.69
N ASP A 52 2.23 -18.26 -25.50
CA ASP A 52 3.61 -18.78 -25.44
C ASP A 52 4.67 -17.68 -25.66
N GLU A 53 4.31 -16.59 -26.36
CA GLU A 53 5.20 -15.43 -26.54
C GLU A 53 5.33 -14.62 -25.26
N GLU A 54 4.21 -14.31 -24.58
CA GLU A 54 4.23 -13.61 -23.30
C GLU A 54 4.97 -14.41 -22.23
N LEU A 55 4.76 -15.72 -22.16
CA LEU A 55 5.44 -16.61 -21.22
C LEU A 55 6.96 -16.67 -21.45
N ARG A 56 7.41 -16.65 -22.72
CA ARG A 56 8.83 -16.54 -23.08
C ARG A 56 9.40 -15.17 -22.72
N LEU A 57 8.66 -14.09 -22.99
CA LEU A 57 9.08 -12.72 -22.62
C LEU A 57 9.23 -12.58 -21.10
N LEU A 58 8.27 -13.12 -20.33
CA LEU A 58 8.33 -13.11 -18.88
C LEU A 58 9.53 -13.91 -18.37
N GLY A 59 9.86 -15.04 -18.98
CA GLY A 59 11.00 -15.90 -18.63
C GLY A 59 12.37 -15.29 -18.93
N GLY A 60 12.48 -14.61 -20.08
CA GLY A 60 13.72 -14.13 -20.66
C GLY A 60 14.24 -12.81 -20.08
N ASP A 61 14.68 -11.92 -20.99
CA ASP A 61 15.28 -10.64 -20.63
C ASP A 61 14.22 -9.67 -20.05
N PRO A 62 14.36 -9.23 -18.78
CA PRO A 62 13.41 -8.34 -18.15
C PRO A 62 13.25 -7.00 -18.86
N THR A 63 14.23 -6.55 -19.65
CA THR A 63 14.17 -5.29 -20.39
C THR A 63 13.19 -5.35 -21.58
N LEU A 64 12.83 -6.56 -22.04
CA LEU A 64 11.90 -6.77 -23.15
C LEU A 64 10.44 -6.86 -22.72
N VAL A 65 10.16 -6.99 -21.42
CA VAL A 65 8.79 -7.04 -20.88
C VAL A 65 8.15 -5.65 -21.01
N SER A 66 6.96 -5.51 -21.58
CA SER A 66 6.29 -4.20 -21.61
C SER A 66 5.73 -3.83 -20.23
N GLU A 67 5.46 -2.54 -19.97
CA GLU A 67 4.79 -2.12 -18.72
C GLU A 67 3.38 -2.72 -18.58
N GLU A 68 2.68 -2.91 -19.71
CA GLU A 68 1.39 -3.60 -19.74
C GLU A 68 1.54 -5.07 -19.36
N LEU A 69 2.55 -5.76 -19.90
CA LEU A 69 2.83 -7.16 -19.60
C LEU A 69 3.23 -7.36 -18.13
N LEU A 70 4.05 -6.43 -17.59
CA LEU A 70 4.44 -6.42 -16.19
C LEU A 70 3.23 -6.22 -15.26
N GLY A 71 2.36 -5.25 -15.56
CA GLY A 71 1.13 -5.01 -14.79
C GLY A 71 0.19 -6.22 -14.84
N ARG A 72 -0.02 -6.80 -16.03
CA ARG A 72 -0.82 -8.02 -16.18
C ARG A 72 -0.24 -9.19 -15.38
N PHE A 73 1.09 -9.37 -15.39
CA PHE A 73 1.75 -10.40 -14.60
C PHE A 73 1.50 -10.20 -13.11
N ALA A 74 1.62 -8.95 -12.63
CA ALA A 74 1.43 -8.62 -11.23
C ALA A 74 -0.04 -8.75 -10.77
N LEU A 75 -1.00 -8.55 -11.66
CA LEU A 75 -2.43 -8.70 -11.37
C LEU A 75 -2.93 -10.15 -11.44
N GLU A 76 -2.13 -11.07 -11.97
CA GLU A 76 -2.56 -12.44 -12.19
C GLU A 76 -2.52 -13.26 -10.90
N VAL A 77 -3.55 -14.08 -10.68
CA VAL A 77 -3.69 -14.85 -9.44
C VAL A 77 -2.57 -15.90 -9.30
N PRO A 78 -2.02 -16.11 -8.10
CA PRO A 78 -0.90 -17.04 -7.88
C PRO A 78 -1.14 -18.46 -8.41
N SER A 79 -2.39 -18.95 -8.38
CA SER A 79 -2.75 -20.28 -8.88
C SER A 79 -2.61 -20.46 -10.40
N HIS A 80 -2.41 -19.37 -11.15
CA HIS A 80 -2.18 -19.43 -12.60
C HIS A 80 -0.71 -19.56 -12.98
N TRP A 81 0.20 -19.55 -12.01
CA TRP A 81 1.63 -19.70 -12.23
C TRP A 81 2.14 -21.01 -11.67
N ASP A 82 3.21 -21.54 -12.26
CA ASP A 82 3.95 -22.63 -11.62
C ASP A 82 4.56 -22.17 -10.29
N ALA A 83 4.41 -23.00 -9.26
CA ALA A 83 4.74 -22.64 -7.88
C ALA A 83 6.26 -22.49 -7.63
N GLU A 84 7.11 -23.10 -8.46
CA GLU A 84 8.56 -23.03 -8.35
C GLU A 84 9.16 -21.95 -9.27
N GLU A 85 8.53 -21.67 -10.41
CA GLU A 85 8.98 -20.64 -11.35
C GLU A 85 8.47 -19.23 -11.02
N ALA A 86 7.29 -19.10 -10.38
CA ALA A 86 6.74 -17.81 -10.01
C ALA A 86 7.65 -17.01 -9.05
N PRO A 87 8.21 -17.59 -7.96
CA PRO A 87 9.14 -16.87 -7.08
C PRO A 87 10.37 -16.32 -7.80
N VAL A 88 10.92 -17.06 -8.77
CA VAL A 88 12.09 -16.64 -9.55
C VAL A 88 11.72 -15.50 -10.49
N THR A 89 10.56 -15.61 -11.16
CA THR A 89 10.05 -14.58 -12.06
C THR A 89 9.75 -13.28 -11.31
N TRP A 90 9.14 -13.35 -10.13
CA TRP A 90 8.93 -12.18 -9.27
C TRP A 90 10.24 -11.52 -8.85
N GLN A 91 11.26 -12.28 -8.44
CA GLN A 91 12.57 -11.70 -8.11
C GLN A 91 13.16 -10.98 -9.33
N ARG A 92 13.11 -11.61 -10.50
CA ARG A 92 13.68 -11.06 -11.73
C ARG A 92 12.98 -9.76 -12.17
N LEU A 93 11.66 -9.68 -12.02
CA LEU A 93 10.86 -8.52 -12.40
C LEU A 93 10.74 -7.45 -11.30
N MET A 94 11.13 -7.75 -10.06
CA MET A 94 10.98 -6.85 -8.92
C MET A 94 11.59 -5.46 -9.13
N PRO A 95 12.83 -5.29 -9.64
CA PRO A 95 13.38 -3.94 -9.87
C PRO A 95 12.55 -3.09 -10.85
N ARG A 96 11.87 -3.75 -11.79
CA ARG A 96 10.96 -3.07 -12.73
C ARG A 96 9.64 -2.73 -12.10
N LEU A 97 9.06 -3.64 -11.32
CA LEU A 97 7.85 -3.37 -10.55
C LEU A 97 8.06 -2.18 -9.60
N LEU A 98 9.18 -2.14 -8.87
CA LEU A 98 9.48 -1.01 -7.97
C LEU A 98 9.57 0.33 -8.71
N ARG A 99 10.13 0.35 -9.92
CA ARG A 99 10.14 1.56 -10.76
C ARG A 99 8.77 1.96 -11.25
N ARG A 100 7.96 0.99 -11.65
CA ARG A 100 6.57 1.22 -12.05
C ARG A 100 5.81 1.84 -10.88
N LEU A 101 5.85 1.23 -9.69
CA LEU A 101 5.25 1.76 -8.46
C LEU A 101 5.75 3.19 -8.14
N ALA A 102 7.04 3.46 -8.33
CA ALA A 102 7.62 4.78 -8.11
C ALA A 102 7.20 5.83 -9.15
N GLY A 103 7.02 5.44 -10.42
CA GLY A 103 6.86 6.35 -11.56
C GLY A 103 5.43 6.51 -12.09
N THR A 104 4.51 5.63 -11.72
CA THR A 104 3.13 5.64 -12.23
C THR A 104 2.36 6.86 -11.72
N PRO A 105 1.78 7.69 -12.60
CA PRO A 105 0.95 8.82 -12.18
C PRO A 105 -0.28 8.39 -11.37
N PRO A 106 -0.75 9.21 -10.41
CA PRO A 106 -1.90 8.87 -9.55
C PRO A 106 -3.23 8.74 -10.29
N ASP A 107 -3.34 9.24 -11.53
CA ASP A 107 -4.53 9.14 -12.39
C ASP A 107 -4.45 8.01 -13.43
N ALA A 108 -3.38 7.22 -13.41
CA ALA A 108 -3.16 6.14 -14.38
C ALA A 108 -4.06 4.90 -14.18
N GLY A 109 -4.94 4.92 -13.17
CA GLY A 109 -5.83 3.79 -12.85
C GLY A 109 -5.08 2.54 -12.38
N ALA A 110 -3.92 2.73 -11.75
CA ALA A 110 -3.13 1.61 -11.24
C ALA A 110 -3.77 1.01 -9.98
N MET A 111 -3.78 -0.31 -9.92
CA MET A 111 -4.37 -1.09 -8.82
C MET A 111 -3.24 -1.71 -8.00
N PHE A 112 -2.44 -0.87 -7.32
CA PHE A 112 -1.22 -1.32 -6.64
C PHE A 112 -1.48 -2.30 -5.51
N ASP A 113 -2.58 -2.10 -4.80
CA ASP A 113 -3.15 -3.04 -3.85
C ASP A 113 -3.34 -4.44 -4.45
N PHE A 114 -3.94 -4.53 -5.64
CA PHE A 114 -4.14 -5.80 -6.34
C PHE A 114 -2.84 -6.36 -6.93
N GLU A 115 -1.99 -5.51 -7.52
CA GLU A 115 -0.68 -5.94 -8.06
C GLU A 115 0.21 -6.53 -6.93
N LEU A 116 0.22 -5.88 -5.76
CA LEU A 116 1.01 -6.31 -4.61
C LEU A 116 0.32 -7.40 -3.76
N SER A 117 -1.00 -7.57 -3.87
CA SER A 117 -1.68 -8.64 -3.15
C SER A 117 -1.30 -10.02 -3.71
N HIS A 118 -1.32 -10.17 -5.03
CA HIS A 118 -0.90 -11.41 -5.69
C HIS A 118 0.60 -11.69 -5.53
N PHE A 119 1.43 -10.65 -5.37
CA PHE A 119 2.83 -10.81 -5.00
C PHE A 119 2.99 -11.63 -3.71
N ALA A 120 2.21 -11.39 -2.67
CA ALA A 120 2.34 -12.14 -1.42
C ALA A 120 2.13 -13.65 -1.60
N GLY A 121 1.16 -14.04 -2.43
CA GLY A 121 0.86 -15.43 -2.71
C GLY A 121 1.79 -16.10 -3.73
N GLY A 122 2.27 -15.35 -4.73
CA GLY A 122 3.06 -15.91 -5.84
C GLY A 122 4.58 -15.81 -5.66
N ALA A 123 5.07 -14.81 -4.94
CA ALA A 123 6.50 -14.53 -4.87
C ALA A 123 7.25 -15.37 -3.83
N ARG A 124 6.54 -15.92 -2.83
CA ARG A 124 7.16 -16.48 -1.61
C ARG A 124 8.18 -15.49 -1.01
N PHE A 125 7.82 -14.21 -0.91
CA PHE A 125 8.74 -13.12 -0.56
C PHE A 125 9.59 -13.40 0.69
N ARG A 126 8.98 -14.00 1.71
CA ARG A 126 9.66 -14.34 2.97
C ARG A 126 10.74 -15.43 2.84
N SER A 127 10.78 -16.18 1.74
CA SER A 127 11.83 -17.16 1.45
C SER A 127 12.97 -16.60 0.60
N TRP A 128 12.93 -15.33 0.20
CA TRP A 128 14.00 -14.71 -0.58
C TRP A 128 15.27 -14.50 0.27
N PRO A 129 16.45 -14.29 -0.35
CA PRO A 129 17.62 -13.84 0.38
C PRO A 129 17.32 -12.58 1.22
N VAL A 130 17.81 -12.54 2.46
CA VAL A 130 17.49 -11.46 3.43
C VAL A 130 17.83 -10.08 2.89
N GLU A 131 18.94 -9.94 2.17
CA GLU A 131 19.33 -8.67 1.56
C GLU A 131 18.34 -8.18 0.50
N ARG A 132 17.80 -9.11 -0.30
CA ARG A 132 16.77 -8.85 -1.31
C ARG A 132 15.43 -8.48 -0.66
N GLN A 133 15.06 -9.13 0.45
CA GLN A 133 13.88 -8.73 1.22
C GLN A 133 14.05 -7.30 1.75
N ALA A 134 15.18 -7.02 2.39
CA ALA A 134 15.45 -5.74 3.02
C ALA A 134 15.48 -4.58 2.00
N VAL A 135 16.04 -4.78 0.80
CA VAL A 135 16.05 -3.71 -0.22
C VAL A 135 14.65 -3.46 -0.77
N VAL A 136 13.82 -4.49 -0.95
CA VAL A 136 12.43 -4.33 -1.39
C VAL A 136 11.61 -3.58 -0.34
N GLU A 137 11.72 -3.97 0.93
CA GLU A 137 11.05 -3.26 2.04
C GLU A 137 11.50 -1.79 2.13
N ARG A 138 12.80 -1.49 1.91
CA ARG A 138 13.29 -0.10 1.84
C ARG A 138 12.70 0.67 0.66
N CYS A 139 12.65 0.06 -0.52
CA CYS A 139 12.03 0.68 -1.70
C CYS A 139 10.54 0.97 -1.45
N PHE A 140 9.79 0.00 -0.91
CA PHE A 140 8.39 0.20 -0.53
C PHE A 140 8.21 1.37 0.43
N GLY A 141 9.00 1.44 1.51
CA GLY A 141 8.97 2.56 2.44
C GLY A 141 9.28 3.91 1.78
N ALA A 142 10.29 3.97 0.90
CA ALA A 142 10.65 5.18 0.19
C ALA A 142 9.58 5.64 -0.82
N ILE A 143 8.98 4.71 -1.58
CA ILE A 143 7.88 5.01 -2.50
C ILE A 143 6.68 5.53 -1.71
N LEU A 144 6.31 4.84 -0.63
CA LEU A 144 5.19 5.25 0.21
C LEU A 144 5.38 6.66 0.79
N ARG A 145 6.58 7.01 1.27
CA ARG A 145 6.86 8.37 1.75
C ARG A 145 6.65 9.43 0.69
N VAL A 146 7.17 9.21 -0.52
CA VAL A 146 6.98 10.16 -1.63
C VAL A 146 5.48 10.33 -1.93
N ARG A 147 4.73 9.22 -2.04
CA ARG A 147 3.27 9.25 -2.29
C ARG A 147 2.50 9.99 -1.20
N LEU A 148 2.84 9.76 0.07
CA LEU A 148 2.18 10.41 1.21
C LEU A 148 2.52 11.90 1.30
N LEU A 149 3.76 12.29 1.02
CA LEU A 149 4.17 13.70 0.97
C LEU A 149 3.42 14.46 -0.13
N ASP A 150 3.30 13.85 -1.31
CA ASP A 150 2.57 14.41 -2.44
C ASP A 150 1.04 14.28 -2.28
N ARG A 151 0.58 13.60 -1.22
CA ARG A 151 -0.83 13.35 -0.86
C ARG A 151 -1.61 12.73 -2.00
N PHE A 152 -1.00 11.78 -2.70
CA PHE A 152 -1.69 11.11 -3.79
C PHE A 152 -2.84 10.25 -3.26
N PRO A 153 -3.99 10.22 -3.97
CA PRO A 153 -5.14 9.41 -3.55
C PRO A 153 -4.81 7.91 -3.42
N ASP A 154 -3.88 7.42 -4.24
CA ASP A 154 -3.43 6.02 -4.32
C ASP A 154 -2.46 5.61 -3.19
N ALA A 155 -2.06 6.54 -2.32
CA ALA A 155 -1.13 6.23 -1.22
C ALA A 155 -1.72 5.21 -0.23
N ASN A 156 -3.05 5.20 -0.10
CA ASN A 156 -3.77 4.19 0.68
C ASN A 156 -3.57 2.80 0.04
N ASP A 157 -3.96 2.64 -1.23
CA ASP A 157 -3.87 1.39 -1.98
C ASP A 157 -2.43 0.83 -1.97
N LEU A 158 -1.44 1.71 -2.11
CA LEU A 158 -0.04 1.33 -1.98
C LEU A 158 0.31 0.84 -0.56
N PHE A 159 -0.14 1.51 0.50
CA PHE A 159 0.07 1.04 1.87
C PHE A 159 -0.53 -0.36 2.08
N GLU A 160 -1.75 -0.60 1.60
CA GLU A 160 -2.42 -1.90 1.67
C GLU A 160 -1.67 -2.97 0.89
N GLY A 161 -1.27 -2.64 -0.32
CA GLY A 161 -0.48 -3.51 -1.18
C GLY A 161 0.83 -3.90 -0.53
N ILE A 162 1.59 -2.93 0.01
CA ILE A 162 2.87 -3.19 0.68
C ILE A 162 2.68 -4.09 1.90
N ALA A 163 1.71 -3.79 2.74
CA ALA A 163 1.53 -4.58 3.94
C ALA A 163 0.95 -5.98 3.64
N HIS A 164 0.25 -6.17 2.51
CA HIS A 164 -0.06 -7.50 1.98
C HIS A 164 1.20 -8.22 1.49
N ALA A 165 1.96 -7.57 0.60
CA ALA A 165 3.17 -8.09 -0.02
C ALA A 165 4.20 -8.58 1.01
N THR A 166 4.27 -7.87 2.12
CA THR A 166 5.18 -8.18 3.23
C THR A 166 4.51 -9.08 4.29
N GLY A 167 3.18 -9.17 4.33
CA GLY A 167 2.44 -9.97 5.32
C GLY A 167 2.58 -9.48 6.76
N ASP A 168 3.03 -8.24 6.97
CA ASP A 168 3.20 -7.66 8.32
C ASP A 168 3.01 -6.15 8.30
N VAL A 169 1.79 -5.71 8.57
CA VAL A 169 1.45 -4.28 8.69
C VAL A 169 2.20 -3.60 9.83
N ARG A 170 2.57 -4.31 10.91
CA ARG A 170 3.20 -3.70 12.09
C ARG A 170 4.53 -3.05 11.73
N ARG A 171 5.33 -3.70 10.88
CA ARG A 171 6.61 -3.11 10.40
C ARG A 171 6.41 -1.83 9.62
N LEU A 172 5.33 -1.74 8.85
CA LEU A 172 5.01 -0.53 8.09
C LEU A 172 4.56 0.59 9.02
N LEU A 173 3.79 0.26 10.06
CA LEU A 173 3.39 1.21 11.10
C LEU A 173 4.59 1.69 11.94
N ASP A 174 5.49 0.80 12.34
CA ASP A 174 6.74 1.14 13.02
C ASP A 174 7.61 2.07 12.15
N PHE A 175 7.66 1.82 10.84
CA PHE A 175 8.33 2.69 9.87
C PHE A 175 7.70 4.08 9.81
N LEU A 176 6.37 4.18 9.84
CA LEU A 176 5.66 5.47 9.91
C LEU A 176 5.90 6.17 11.24
N ASP A 177 5.95 5.46 12.36
CA ASP A 177 6.22 6.03 13.69
C ASP A 177 7.65 6.55 13.85
N ALA A 178 8.62 5.90 13.22
CA ALA A 178 9.99 6.37 13.17
C ALA A 178 10.20 7.62 12.28
N TRP A 179 9.22 7.97 11.44
CA TRP A 179 9.30 9.13 10.56
C TRP A 179 8.87 10.41 11.28
N THR A 180 9.80 11.35 11.43
CA THR A 180 9.64 12.56 12.24
C THR A 180 9.75 13.83 11.41
N GLY A 181 9.05 14.88 11.84
CA GLY A 181 9.11 16.22 11.28
C GLY A 181 7.75 16.70 10.79
N PRO A 182 7.56 18.01 10.57
CA PRO A 182 6.24 18.57 10.24
C PRO A 182 5.61 17.97 8.97
N GLU A 183 6.42 17.69 7.94
CA GLU A 183 5.97 17.04 6.71
C GLU A 183 5.54 15.59 6.95
N ALA A 184 6.31 14.85 7.77
CA ALA A 184 5.99 13.49 8.17
C ALA A 184 4.67 13.44 8.97
N ASP A 185 4.49 14.36 9.91
CA ASP A 185 3.27 14.43 10.72
C ASP A 185 2.05 14.66 9.83
N GLY A 186 2.13 15.58 8.86
CA GLY A 186 1.04 15.80 7.91
C GLY A 186 0.76 14.61 7.01
N ALA A 187 1.80 13.92 6.54
CA ALA A 187 1.70 12.73 5.71
C ALA A 187 1.06 11.55 6.46
N VAL A 188 1.50 11.29 7.70
CA VAL A 188 0.95 10.23 8.56
C VAL A 188 -0.50 10.54 8.94
N LEU A 189 -0.83 11.79 9.29
CA LEU A 189 -2.20 12.17 9.61
C LEU A 189 -3.12 12.15 8.39
N PHE A 190 -2.59 12.39 7.18
CA PHE A 190 -3.35 12.21 5.94
C PHE A 190 -3.75 10.74 5.76
N LEU A 191 -2.80 9.81 5.88
CA LEU A 191 -3.09 8.37 5.85
C LEU A 191 -4.08 7.98 6.95
N ALA A 192 -3.87 8.51 8.16
CA ALA A 192 -4.73 8.21 9.29
C ALA A 192 -6.16 8.69 9.11
N MET A 193 -6.35 9.83 8.47
CA MET A 193 -7.68 10.34 8.13
C MET A 193 -8.43 9.41 7.19
N ARG A 194 -7.76 8.91 6.14
CA ARG A 194 -8.38 8.02 5.16
C ARG A 194 -8.93 6.76 5.81
N TYR A 195 -8.12 6.10 6.63
CA TYR A 195 -8.54 4.90 7.35
C TYR A 195 -9.49 5.15 8.52
N ALA A 196 -9.34 6.27 9.23
CA ALA A 196 -10.21 6.58 10.35
C ALA A 196 -11.64 6.83 9.88
N GLU A 197 -11.84 7.33 8.67
CA GLU A 197 -13.14 7.34 8.03
C GLU A 197 -13.61 5.90 7.80
N ASP A 198 -12.85 5.07 7.07
CA ASP A 198 -13.28 3.72 6.71
C ASP A 198 -13.59 2.83 7.93
N LEU A 199 -12.75 2.89 8.98
CA LEU A 199 -12.95 2.17 10.26
C LEU A 199 -14.24 2.56 10.98
N VAL A 200 -14.69 3.79 10.78
CA VAL A 200 -15.84 4.39 11.43
C VAL A 200 -17.11 4.21 10.58
N TRP A 201 -16.97 4.12 9.26
CA TRP A 201 -18.06 4.01 8.28
C TRP A 201 -18.42 2.58 7.89
N GLU A 202 -17.54 1.59 8.06
CA GLU A 202 -17.83 0.22 7.63
C GLU A 202 -18.41 -0.65 8.75
N ASP A 203 -19.51 -1.36 8.44
CA ASP A 203 -20.32 -2.14 9.38
C ASP A 203 -19.57 -3.29 10.07
N ASP A 204 -18.42 -3.70 9.54
CA ASP A 204 -17.74 -4.92 9.94
C ASP A 204 -16.28 -4.70 10.37
N GLY A 205 -15.82 -3.44 10.42
CA GLY A 205 -14.39 -3.14 10.52
C GLY A 205 -13.58 -3.77 9.37
N GLN A 206 -14.22 -3.92 8.20
CA GLN A 206 -13.65 -4.49 6.97
C GLN A 206 -12.78 -3.48 6.20
N VAL A 207 -12.07 -2.64 6.94
CA VAL A 207 -10.93 -1.94 6.37
C VAL A 207 -10.01 -3.04 5.83
N PHE A 208 -9.56 -2.91 4.58
CA PHE A 208 -8.94 -3.95 3.76
C PHE A 208 -9.93 -5.03 3.25
N PHE A 209 -10.67 -4.75 2.18
CA PHE A 209 -11.61 -5.69 1.54
C PHE A 209 -10.98 -7.02 1.07
N TRP A 210 -9.66 -7.20 1.10
CA TRP A 210 -8.97 -8.43 0.69
C TRP A 210 -7.88 -8.95 1.65
N TRP A 211 -7.69 -8.36 2.84
CA TRP A 211 -6.80 -8.95 3.86
C TRP A 211 -7.54 -10.00 4.69
N TYR A 212 -7.59 -11.22 4.18
CA TYR A 212 -8.24 -12.32 4.90
C TYR A 212 -7.46 -12.79 6.14
N ASP A 213 -6.14 -12.58 6.18
CA ASP A 213 -5.25 -13.20 7.18
C ASP A 213 -4.55 -12.23 8.16
N VAL A 214 -4.92 -10.95 8.19
CA VAL A 214 -4.28 -9.96 9.08
C VAL A 214 -5.12 -9.70 10.33
N ASP A 215 -4.42 -9.54 11.46
CA ASP A 215 -5.00 -9.11 12.72
C ASP A 215 -5.61 -7.69 12.58
N ARG A 216 -6.94 -7.65 12.46
CA ARG A 216 -7.74 -6.43 12.26
C ARG A 216 -7.67 -5.45 13.42
N THR A 217 -7.11 -5.85 14.57
CA THR A 217 -6.98 -4.96 15.74
C THR A 217 -5.77 -4.05 15.65
N VAL A 218 -4.79 -4.36 14.81
CA VAL A 218 -3.50 -3.66 14.75
C VAL A 218 -3.66 -2.21 14.31
N LEU A 219 -4.39 -1.99 13.23
CA LEU A 219 -4.55 -0.64 12.67
C LEU A 219 -5.40 0.27 13.58
N PRO A 220 -6.56 -0.16 14.12
CA PRO A 220 -7.28 0.60 15.15
C PRO A 220 -6.41 0.93 16.38
N ALA A 221 -5.62 -0.03 16.86
CA ALA A 221 -4.73 0.19 18.01
C ALA A 221 -3.64 1.23 17.70
N TRP A 222 -3.07 1.20 16.49
CA TRP A 222 -2.09 2.20 16.06
C TRP A 222 -2.71 3.59 15.92
N PHE A 223 -3.93 3.72 15.40
CA PHE A 223 -4.64 5.01 15.38
C PHE A 223 -4.87 5.59 16.76
N ALA A 224 -5.19 4.72 17.72
CA ALA A 224 -5.35 5.10 19.11
C ALA A 224 -4.02 5.23 19.87
N SER A 225 -2.87 5.15 19.20
CA SER A 225 -1.56 5.18 19.85
C SER A 225 -1.13 6.60 20.26
N PRO A 226 -0.25 6.73 21.27
CA PRO A 226 0.34 8.02 21.65
C PRO A 226 1.12 8.71 20.52
N SER A 227 1.63 7.94 19.55
CA SER A 227 2.36 8.46 18.39
C SER A 227 1.45 9.33 17.52
N VAL A 228 0.28 8.82 17.15
CA VAL A 228 -0.72 9.55 16.36
C VAL A 228 -1.29 10.75 17.13
N GLU A 229 -1.52 10.59 18.44
CA GLU A 229 -1.98 11.70 19.31
C GLU A 229 -0.98 12.84 19.38
N THR A 230 0.30 12.53 19.59
CA THR A 230 1.36 13.55 19.67
C THR A 230 1.43 14.35 18.38
N ARG A 231 1.29 13.70 17.23
CA ARG A 231 1.21 14.36 15.92
C ARG A 231 -0.03 15.24 15.81
N LEU A 232 -1.18 14.77 16.27
CA LEU A 232 -2.43 15.54 16.27
C LEU A 232 -2.34 16.80 17.13
N ASP A 233 -1.67 16.75 18.27
CA ASP A 233 -1.49 17.89 19.18
C ASP A 233 -0.68 19.02 18.56
N GLY A 234 0.16 18.71 17.55
CA GLY A 234 0.85 19.72 16.73
C GLY A 234 -0.08 20.56 15.84
N TYR A 235 -1.33 20.13 15.63
CA TYR A 235 -2.30 20.82 14.78
C TYR A 235 -3.28 21.68 15.58
N ARG A 236 -3.68 22.80 14.96
CA ARG A 236 -4.70 23.71 15.51
C ARG A 236 -5.97 22.96 15.91
N GLN A 237 -6.53 23.32 17.05
CA GLN A 237 -7.74 22.71 17.59
C GLN A 237 -8.98 22.92 16.72
N ASP A 238 -8.99 23.93 15.86
CA ASP A 238 -10.07 24.22 14.92
C ASP A 238 -9.81 23.72 13.49
N CYS A 239 -8.69 22.99 13.26
CA CYS A 239 -8.47 22.31 11.99
C CYS A 239 -9.51 21.20 11.83
N ARG A 240 -10.38 21.32 10.81
CA ARG A 240 -11.46 20.36 10.54
C ARG A 240 -10.96 18.90 10.53
N ASN A 241 -9.86 18.62 9.83
CA ASN A 241 -9.33 17.26 9.74
C ASN A 241 -8.81 16.77 11.08
N ALA A 242 -8.15 17.62 11.87
CA ALA A 242 -7.68 17.24 13.20
C ALA A 242 -8.83 17.02 14.18
N VAL A 243 -9.92 17.80 14.09
CA VAL A 243 -11.14 17.58 14.89
C VAL A 243 -11.80 16.25 14.51
N LEU A 244 -11.96 16.00 13.21
CA LEU A 244 -12.54 14.75 12.73
C LEU A 244 -11.70 13.54 13.17
N LEU A 245 -10.36 13.61 13.06
CA LEU A 245 -9.51 12.48 13.45
C LEU A 245 -9.60 12.20 14.94
N ARG A 246 -9.58 13.25 15.78
CA ARG A 246 -9.74 13.10 17.23
C ARG A 246 -11.06 12.43 17.59
N GLU A 247 -12.13 12.78 16.89
CA GLU A 247 -13.44 12.15 17.10
C GLU A 247 -13.46 10.69 16.66
N CYS A 248 -12.87 10.36 15.51
CA CYS A 248 -12.69 8.97 15.09
C CYS A 248 -11.85 8.17 16.11
N VAL A 249 -10.74 8.72 16.60
CA VAL A 249 -9.90 8.09 17.64
C VAL A 249 -10.68 7.88 18.92
N ARG A 250 -11.51 8.84 19.34
CA ARG A 250 -12.39 8.72 20.51
C ARG A 250 -13.37 7.56 20.33
N LEU A 251 -14.03 7.48 19.17
CA LEU A 251 -14.99 6.43 18.83
C LEU A 251 -14.33 5.04 18.82
N ILE A 252 -13.18 4.90 18.15
CA ILE A 252 -12.39 3.66 18.10
C ILE A 252 -12.05 3.18 19.52
N ARG A 253 -11.58 4.07 20.40
CA ARG A 253 -11.23 3.73 21.80
C ARG A 253 -12.43 3.32 22.63
N ALA A 254 -13.57 3.95 22.40
CA ALA A 254 -14.80 3.63 23.12
C ALA A 254 -15.48 2.37 22.57
N GLY A 255 -15.04 1.84 21.42
CA GLY A 255 -15.77 0.81 20.68
C GLY A 255 -17.14 1.31 20.21
N GLU A 256 -17.27 2.62 20.01
CA GLU A 256 -18.51 3.30 19.64
C GLU A 256 -18.57 3.56 18.13
N ARG A 257 -19.79 3.72 17.61
CA ARG A 257 -20.03 4.18 16.25
C ARG A 257 -20.51 5.63 16.25
N PRO A 258 -20.21 6.41 15.21
CA PRO A 258 -20.66 7.78 15.12
C PRO A 258 -22.18 7.84 15.00
N SER A 259 -22.79 8.85 15.61
CA SER A 259 -24.25 9.04 15.56
C SER A 259 -24.77 9.47 14.19
N TRP A 260 -23.89 9.97 13.31
CA TRP A 260 -24.19 10.29 11.90
C TRP A 260 -23.98 9.11 10.95
N PHE A 261 -23.66 7.92 11.48
CA PHE A 261 -23.73 6.68 10.71
C PHE A 261 -25.16 6.51 10.19
N TYR A 262 -25.32 6.31 8.89
CA TYR A 262 -26.63 6.16 8.27
C TYR A 262 -27.40 5.01 8.95
N GLN A 263 -28.46 5.32 9.68
CA GLN A 263 -29.35 4.33 10.31
C GLN A 263 -30.06 3.40 9.30
N GLY A 264 -29.90 3.62 7.99
CA GLY A 264 -30.52 2.84 6.92
C GLY A 264 -29.83 1.52 6.57
N TYR A 265 -28.64 1.25 7.11
CA TYR A 265 -27.91 -0.02 6.90
C TYR A 265 -28.02 -0.97 8.10
N GLN A 266 -29.09 -0.87 8.89
CA GLN A 266 -29.36 -1.86 9.95
C GLN A 266 -29.91 -3.16 9.35
N ALA A 267 -29.01 -4.15 9.19
CA ALA A 267 -29.21 -5.55 9.57
C ALA A 267 -30.42 -6.36 9.00
N GLU A 268 -30.65 -6.32 7.68
CA GLU A 268 -31.36 -7.42 6.97
C GLU A 268 -30.58 -7.99 5.77
N GLY A 269 -29.27 -7.80 5.74
CA GLY A 269 -28.39 -8.56 4.83
C GLY A 269 -28.30 -10.03 5.24
N PRO A 270 -28.06 -10.98 4.31
CA PRO A 270 -28.18 -12.43 4.53
C PRO A 270 -27.16 -13.05 5.52
N PHE A 271 -26.31 -12.25 6.17
CA PHE A 271 -25.31 -12.70 7.13
C PHE A 271 -25.50 -12.03 8.50
N PRO A 272 -26.40 -12.54 9.37
CA PRO A 272 -26.52 -12.04 10.72
C PRO A 272 -25.26 -12.42 11.53
N VAL A 273 -24.42 -11.42 11.82
CA VAL A 273 -23.24 -11.58 12.68
C VAL A 273 -23.69 -11.67 14.14
N ARG A 274 -23.61 -12.86 14.72
CA ARG A 274 -23.70 -13.04 16.19
C ARG A 274 -22.42 -12.51 16.81
N VAL A 275 -22.52 -11.41 17.56
CA VAL A 275 -21.51 -11.01 18.53
C VAL A 275 -21.39 -12.13 19.56
N LEU A 276 -20.27 -12.86 19.58
CA LEU A 276 -20.00 -13.81 20.64
C LEU A 276 -19.76 -13.04 21.95
N PRO A 277 -20.38 -13.45 23.07
CA PRO A 277 -20.19 -12.77 24.34
C PRO A 277 -18.74 -12.96 24.81
N PRO A 278 -18.20 -12.00 25.58
CA PRO A 278 -16.86 -12.11 26.14
C PRO A 278 -16.78 -13.36 27.02
N THR A 279 -15.81 -14.22 26.73
CA THR A 279 -15.46 -15.36 27.59
C THR A 279 -14.92 -14.83 28.90
N GLY A 280 -15.61 -15.14 30.00
CA GLY A 280 -15.09 -15.00 31.37
C GLY A 280 -14.10 -16.09 31.74
#